data_AF-A0A7Y2CW09-F1
#
_entry.id   AF-A0A7Y2CW09-F1
#
_cell.length_a   1.000
_cell.length_b   1.000
_cell.length_c   1.000
_cell.angle_alpha   90.00
_cell.angle_beta   90.00
_cell.angle_gamma   90.00
#
_symmetry.space_group_name_H-M   'P 1'
#
loop_
_entity.id
_entity.type
_entity.pdbx_description
1 polymer ?
#
loop_
_entity_poly.entity_id
_entity_poly.type
_entity_poly.pdbx_seq_one_letter_code
_entity_poly.pdbx_strand_id
1 'polypeptide(L)'
;MGRSGHYVKQPGGYSAFIPAPMPPQPPIELDQELQQALSRADRALGRLDGSIQTLPDPDLFVFMYVRKEAVLSSQIEGTQSSLQDVLEAEAAIMDPDRPRDVVEVINYIRAMNLGLERLEDLPVSVRLIREIHAELMRGVRGGQMQP
;
A
#
# COMPACT_ATOMS: atom_id res chain seq x y z
N MET A 1 7.94 -10.41 -28.02
CA MET A 1 7.68 -9.25 -27.13
C MET A 1 7.01 -9.79 -25.87
N GLY A 2 7.46 -9.36 -24.69
CA GLY A 2 6.92 -9.89 -23.43
C GLY A 2 5.48 -9.42 -23.21
N ARG A 3 4.66 -10.25 -22.55
CA ARG A 3 3.27 -9.90 -22.18
C ARG A 3 3.19 -8.64 -21.30
N SER A 4 4.28 -8.27 -20.61
CA SER A 4 4.36 -7.12 -19.71
C SER A 4 4.63 -5.79 -20.40
N GLY A 5 5.22 -5.79 -21.60
CA GLY A 5 5.67 -4.57 -22.27
C GLY A 5 6.95 -4.74 -23.07
N HIS A 6 7.57 -3.62 -23.45
CA HIS A 6 8.79 -3.60 -24.24
C HIS A 6 9.65 -2.36 -23.94
N TYR A 7 10.96 -2.47 -24.19
CA TYR A 7 11.86 -1.32 -24.07
C TYR A 7 11.92 -0.53 -25.38
N VAL A 8 11.84 0.80 -25.28
CA VAL A 8 11.96 1.73 -26.39
C VAL A 8 13.11 2.70 -26.12
N LYS A 9 14.02 2.85 -27.09
CA LYS A 9 15.07 3.86 -27.02
C LYS A 9 14.46 5.25 -27.12
N GLN A 10 14.76 6.10 -26.15
CA GLN A 10 14.30 7.47 -26.08
C GLN A 10 15.27 8.42 -26.79
N PRO A 11 14.82 9.61 -27.24
CA PRO A 11 15.69 10.60 -27.89
C PRO A 11 16.92 10.98 -27.06
N GLY A 12 16.83 10.90 -25.73
CA GLY A 12 17.95 11.14 -24.80
C GLY A 12 18.96 9.98 -24.68
N GLY A 13 18.87 8.93 -25.50
CA GLY A 13 19.83 7.82 -25.54
C GLY A 13 19.61 6.70 -24.52
N TYR A 14 18.74 6.89 -23.53
CA TYR A 14 18.35 5.86 -22.56
C TYR A 14 17.22 4.97 -23.10
N SER A 15 17.04 3.78 -22.50
CA SER A 15 15.93 2.88 -22.80
C SER A 15 14.84 3.06 -21.74
N ALA A 16 13.59 3.29 -22.16
CA ALA A 16 12.43 3.32 -21.28
C ALA A 16 11.61 2.05 -21.46
N PHE A 17 11.12 1.47 -20.35
CA PHE A 17 10.14 0.39 -20.41
C PHE A 17 8.75 0.97 -20.66
N ILE A 18 8.09 0.51 -21.71
CA ILE A 18 6.71 0.86 -22.06
C ILE A 18 5.84 -0.36 -21.72
N PRO A 19 4.99 -0.28 -20.67
CA PRO A 19 4.07 -1.35 -20.32
C PRO A 19 3.12 -1.68 -21.48
N ALA A 20 2.73 -2.95 -21.59
CA ALA A 20 1.64 -3.33 -22.49
C ALA A 20 0.32 -2.70 -22.03
N PRO A 21 -0.57 -2.27 -22.94
CA PRO A 21 -1.85 -1.70 -22.57
C PRO A 21 -2.72 -2.75 -21.85
N MET A 22 -3.59 -2.26 -20.96
CA MET A 22 -4.64 -3.06 -20.32
C MET A 22 -5.96 -2.95 -21.10
N PRO A 23 -6.79 -4.00 -21.15
CA PRO A 23 -6.55 -5.35 -20.62
C PRO A 23 -5.51 -6.12 -21.46
N PRO A 24 -4.84 -7.14 -20.87
CA PRO A 24 -3.83 -7.92 -21.58
C PRO A 24 -4.43 -8.66 -22.78
N GLN A 25 -3.64 -8.81 -23.83
CA GLN A 25 -3.98 -9.63 -25.01
C GLN A 25 -2.95 -10.75 -25.20
N PRO A 26 -3.35 -12.04 -25.23
CA PRO A 26 -4.71 -12.53 -24.97
C PRO A 26 -5.16 -12.24 -23.52
N PRO A 27 -6.49 -12.25 -23.26
CA PRO A 27 -7.04 -12.08 -21.93
C PRO A 27 -6.45 -13.09 -20.92
N ILE A 28 -6.57 -12.78 -19.63
CA ILE A 28 -6.19 -13.72 -18.57
C ILE A 28 -7.10 -14.96 -18.66
N GLU A 29 -6.50 -16.13 -18.79
CA GLU A 29 -7.22 -17.40 -18.76
C GLU A 29 -7.51 -17.78 -17.30
N LEU A 30 -8.78 -17.91 -16.96
CA LEU A 30 -9.23 -18.40 -15.66
C LEU A 30 -9.20 -19.93 -15.68
N ASP A 31 -8.01 -20.51 -15.67
CA ASP A 31 -7.84 -21.96 -15.63
C ASP A 31 -8.29 -22.57 -14.28
N GLN A 32 -8.23 -23.89 -14.19
CA GLN A 32 -8.68 -24.61 -13.00
C GLN A 32 -7.87 -24.22 -11.75
N GLU A 33 -6.56 -23.98 -11.88
CA GLU A 33 -5.70 -23.62 -10.77
C GLU A 33 -6.03 -22.22 -10.25
N LEU A 34 -6.18 -21.24 -11.16
CA LEU A 34 -6.54 -19.87 -10.81
C LEU A 34 -7.95 -19.80 -10.20
N GLN A 35 -8.91 -20.56 -10.72
CA GLN A 35 -10.25 -20.66 -10.12
C GLN A 35 -10.21 -21.25 -8.71
N GLN A 36 -9.40 -22.28 -8.48
CA GLN A 36 -9.22 -22.85 -7.14
C GLN A 36 -8.52 -21.87 -6.18
N ALA A 37 -7.53 -21.12 -6.66
CA ALA A 37 -6.87 -20.08 -5.88
C ALA A 37 -7.85 -18.97 -5.49
N LEU A 38 -8.67 -18.49 -6.44
CA LEU A 38 -9.71 -17.49 -6.19
C LEU A 38 -10.73 -17.99 -5.15
N SER A 39 -11.23 -19.21 -5.30
CA SER A 39 -12.19 -19.79 -4.33
C SER A 39 -11.59 -19.92 -2.92
N ARG A 40 -10.30 -20.24 -2.80
CA ARG A 40 -9.61 -20.28 -1.50
C ARG A 40 -9.47 -18.89 -0.89
N ALA A 41 -9.16 -17.88 -1.71
CA ALA A 41 -9.07 -16.48 -1.28
C ALA A 41 -10.43 -15.97 -0.78
N ASP A 42 -11.51 -16.18 -1.54
CA ASP A 42 -12.87 -15.78 -1.17
C ASP A 42 -13.31 -16.41 0.17
N ARG A 43 -13.04 -17.71 0.35
CA ARG A 43 -13.34 -18.39 1.63
C ARG A 43 -12.51 -17.84 2.78
N ALA A 44 -11.26 -17.44 2.55
CA ALA A 44 -10.42 -16.85 3.58
C ALA A 44 -10.94 -15.46 3.99
N LEU A 45 -11.33 -14.64 3.00
CA LEU A 45 -11.96 -13.35 3.24
C LEU A 45 -13.29 -13.49 3.99
N GLY A 46 -14.15 -14.43 3.60
CA GLY A 46 -15.40 -14.70 4.31
C GLY A 46 -15.21 -15.18 5.75
N ARG A 47 -14.16 -15.98 6.02
CA ARG A 47 -13.79 -16.36 7.40
C ARG A 47 -13.29 -15.17 8.21
N LEU A 48 -12.50 -14.28 7.60
CA LEU A 48 -12.04 -13.06 8.25
C LEU A 48 -13.25 -12.19 8.62
N ASP A 49 -14.13 -11.90 7.66
CA ASP A 49 -15.34 -11.11 7.87
C ASP A 49 -16.21 -11.67 9.01
N GLY A 50 -16.45 -12.98 9.02
CA GLY A 50 -17.18 -13.63 10.11
C GLY A 50 -16.45 -13.62 11.46
N SER A 51 -15.11 -13.65 11.48
CA SER A 51 -14.33 -13.63 12.73
C SER A 51 -14.32 -12.25 13.39
N ILE A 52 -14.39 -11.17 12.60
CA ILE A 52 -14.40 -9.80 13.13
C ILE A 52 -15.68 -9.54 13.95
N GLN A 53 -16.79 -10.22 13.63
CA GLN A 53 -18.06 -10.11 14.36
C GLN A 53 -18.00 -10.56 15.83
N THR A 54 -17.01 -11.36 16.21
CA THR A 54 -16.85 -11.85 17.59
C THR A 54 -15.79 -11.07 18.39
N LEU A 55 -15.14 -10.09 17.76
CA LEU A 55 -14.14 -9.28 18.44
C LEU A 55 -14.81 -8.33 19.46
N PRO A 56 -14.25 -8.19 20.66
CA PRO A 56 -14.78 -7.26 21.66
C PRO A 56 -14.76 -5.79 21.20
N ASP A 57 -13.72 -5.43 20.43
CA ASP A 57 -13.53 -4.09 19.88
C ASP A 57 -12.90 -4.20 18.48
N PRO A 58 -13.73 -4.28 17.42
CA PRO A 58 -13.26 -4.34 16.04
C PRO A 58 -12.48 -3.10 15.61
N ASP A 59 -12.84 -1.92 16.14
CA ASP A 59 -12.22 -0.65 15.76
C ASP A 59 -10.78 -0.58 16.26
N LEU A 60 -10.54 -1.00 17.51
CA LEU A 60 -9.18 -1.11 18.05
C LEU A 60 -8.34 -2.15 17.29
N PHE A 61 -8.95 -3.27 16.90
CA PHE A 61 -8.24 -4.28 16.11
C PHE A 61 -7.81 -3.71 14.75
N VAL A 62 -8.72 -3.07 14.02
CA VAL A 62 -8.42 -2.43 12.73
C VAL A 62 -7.36 -1.36 12.93
N PHE A 63 -7.52 -0.50 13.94
CA PHE A 63 -6.55 0.54 14.29
C PHE A 63 -5.13 -0.03 14.48
N MET A 64 -4.98 -1.10 15.24
CA MET A 64 -3.68 -1.74 15.47
C MET A 64 -3.18 -2.51 14.25
N TYR A 65 -4.07 -3.14 13.49
CA TYR A 65 -3.71 -3.92 12.30
C TYR A 65 -3.16 -3.03 11.19
N VAL A 66 -3.78 -1.86 10.98
CA VAL A 66 -3.30 -0.83 10.04
C VAL A 66 -1.86 -0.43 10.34
N ARG A 67 -1.52 -0.19 11.62
CA ARG A 67 -0.15 0.15 12.03
C ARG A 67 0.82 -0.99 11.78
N LYS A 68 0.39 -2.20 12.12
CA LYS A 68 1.20 -3.41 11.90
C LYS A 68 1.48 -3.63 10.42
N GLU A 69 0.47 -3.47 9.56
CA GLU A 69 0.63 -3.58 8.11
C GLU A 69 1.59 -2.50 7.62
N ALA A 70 1.39 -1.23 7.99
CA ALA A 70 2.26 -0.13 7.58
C ALA A 70 3.73 -0.38 7.93
N VAL A 71 4.02 -0.88 9.15
CA VAL A 71 5.38 -1.29 9.55
C VAL A 71 5.92 -2.39 8.64
N LEU A 72 5.15 -3.46 8.40
CA LEU A 72 5.58 -4.58 7.56
C LEU A 72 5.79 -4.16 6.09
N SER A 73 4.93 -3.28 5.58
CA SER A 73 4.98 -2.70 4.24
C SER A 73 6.26 -1.88 4.08
N SER A 74 6.53 -0.94 4.99
CA SER A 74 7.73 -0.11 4.99
C SER A 74 9.02 -0.92 5.19
N GLN A 75 8.98 -2.03 5.94
CA GLN A 75 10.14 -2.92 6.09
C GLN A 75 10.59 -3.57 4.77
N ILE A 76 9.67 -3.82 3.83
CA ILE A 76 10.03 -4.29 2.47
C ILE A 76 10.86 -3.23 1.74
N GLU A 77 10.58 -1.95 1.99
CA GLU A 77 11.29 -0.80 1.42
C GLU A 77 12.59 -0.47 2.17
N GLY A 78 12.88 -1.18 3.27
CA GLY A 78 14.13 -1.09 4.02
C GLY A 78 14.05 -0.29 5.33
N THR A 79 12.86 0.13 5.77
CA THR A 79 12.73 0.81 7.07
C THR A 79 13.05 -0.11 8.24
N GLN A 80 13.56 0.45 9.33
CA GLN A 80 13.94 -0.27 10.56
C GLN A 80 12.95 -0.05 11.72
N SER A 81 11.90 0.75 11.50
CA SER A 81 10.86 0.99 12.49
C SER A 81 10.13 -0.27 12.93
N SER A 82 9.82 -0.35 14.22
CA SER A 82 8.96 -1.35 14.84
C SER A 82 7.56 -0.79 15.12
N LEU A 83 6.62 -1.67 15.46
CA LEU A 83 5.28 -1.25 15.89
C LEU A 83 5.33 -0.40 17.17
N GLN A 84 6.26 -0.69 18.08
CA GLN A 84 6.43 0.08 19.31
C GLN A 84 6.87 1.51 19.00
N ASP A 85 7.85 1.69 18.12
CA ASP A 85 8.35 3.02 17.74
C ASP A 85 7.24 3.91 17.17
N VAL A 86 6.35 3.33 16.37
CA VAL A 86 5.18 4.01 15.80
C VAL A 86 4.21 4.44 16.90
N LEU A 87 3.86 3.52 17.81
CA LEU A 87 2.93 3.83 18.91
C LEU A 87 3.50 4.90 19.86
N GLU A 88 4.78 4.85 20.18
CA GLU A 88 5.45 5.85 21.00
C GLU A 88 5.50 7.21 20.31
N ALA A 89 5.72 7.24 18.99
CA ALA A 89 5.70 8.47 18.22
C ALA A 89 4.31 9.10 18.17
N GLU A 90 3.25 8.32 17.97
CA GLU A 90 1.88 8.81 18.01
C GLU A 90 1.45 9.29 19.40
N ALA A 91 1.95 8.64 20.46
CA ALA A 91 1.73 9.05 21.85
C ALA A 91 2.57 10.26 22.28
N ALA A 92 3.38 10.83 21.37
CA ALA A 92 4.32 11.92 21.64
C ALA A 92 5.31 11.62 22.79
N ILE A 93 5.62 10.33 23.00
CA ILE A 93 6.65 9.90 23.95
C ILE A 93 8.01 10.28 23.33
N MET A 94 8.87 10.93 24.11
CA MET A 94 10.21 11.25 23.65
C MET A 94 11.11 10.02 23.78
N ASP A 95 11.61 9.56 22.63
CA ASP A 95 12.64 8.52 22.57
C ASP A 95 13.82 9.05 21.73
N PRO A 96 15.00 9.26 22.34
CA PRO A 96 16.18 9.74 21.63
C PRO A 96 16.75 8.72 20.64
N ASP A 97 16.44 7.42 20.79
CA ASP A 97 16.94 6.34 19.93
C ASP A 97 15.96 5.97 18.81
N ARG A 98 14.83 6.68 18.71
CA ARG A 98 13.78 6.41 17.73
C ARG A 98 14.31 6.39 16.28
N PRO A 99 13.95 5.37 15.48
CA PRO A 99 14.29 5.34 14.06
C PRO A 99 13.74 6.56 13.31
N ARG A 100 14.56 7.15 12.43
CA ARG A 100 14.18 8.34 11.65
C ARG A 100 13.09 8.06 10.61
N ASP A 101 12.93 6.79 10.23
CA ASP A 101 11.95 6.34 9.23
C ASP A 101 10.56 6.06 9.83
N VAL A 102 10.34 6.27 11.14
CA VAL A 102 9.00 6.19 11.74
C VAL A 102 8.02 7.15 11.06
N VAL A 103 8.51 8.29 10.56
CA VAL A 103 7.70 9.26 9.81
C VAL A 103 7.16 8.65 8.51
N GLU A 104 7.93 7.78 7.84
CA GLU A 104 7.51 7.08 6.62
C GLU A 104 6.32 6.15 6.93
N VAL A 105 6.37 5.43 8.05
CA VAL A 105 5.28 4.57 8.52
C VAL A 105 4.04 5.37 8.93
N ILE A 106 4.22 6.49 9.62
CA ILE A 106 3.10 7.38 10.00
C ILE A 106 2.41 7.95 8.76
N ASN A 107 3.19 8.37 7.76
CA ASN A 107 2.63 8.85 6.51
C ASN A 107 1.87 7.76 5.75
N TYR A 108 2.34 6.50 5.80
CA TYR A 108 1.61 5.37 5.24
C TYR A 108 0.21 5.25 5.83
N ILE A 109 0.11 5.25 7.18
CA ILE A 109 -1.17 5.17 7.90
C ILE A 109 -2.10 6.33 7.51
N ARG A 110 -1.56 7.57 7.46
CA ARG A 110 -2.31 8.75 7.05
C ARG A 110 -2.77 8.67 5.60
N ALA A 111 -1.91 8.22 4.69
CA ALA A 111 -2.20 8.10 3.27
C ALA A 111 -3.30 7.07 3.00
N MET A 112 -3.28 5.95 3.70
CA MET A 112 -4.34 4.95 3.60
C MET A 112 -5.68 5.47 4.13
N ASN A 113 -5.69 6.09 5.33
CA ASN A 113 -6.92 6.65 5.90
C ASN A 113 -7.51 7.76 5.00
N LEU A 114 -6.64 8.64 4.47
CA LEU A 114 -7.03 9.63 3.47
C LEU A 114 -7.64 8.94 2.24
N GLY A 115 -6.99 7.89 1.72
CA GLY A 115 -7.51 7.16 0.56
C GLY A 115 -8.90 6.56 0.79
N LEU A 116 -9.14 5.97 1.97
CA LEU A 116 -10.43 5.40 2.35
C LEU A 116 -11.51 6.48 2.48
N GLU A 117 -11.24 7.59 3.16
CA GLU A 117 -12.16 8.72 3.27
C GLU A 117 -12.51 9.29 1.88
N ARG A 118 -11.51 9.42 1.00
CA ARG A 118 -11.70 10.00 -0.33
C ARG A 118 -12.46 9.09 -1.29
N LEU A 119 -12.49 7.78 -1.06
CA LEU A 119 -13.25 6.84 -1.87
C LEU A 119 -14.77 7.03 -1.73
N GLU A 120 -15.25 7.70 -0.68
CA GLU A 120 -16.66 8.06 -0.54
C GLU A 120 -17.11 9.06 -1.63
N ASP A 121 -16.19 9.94 -2.06
CA ASP A 121 -16.46 11.01 -3.03
C ASP A 121 -15.81 10.77 -4.41
N LEU A 122 -14.77 9.94 -4.48
CA LEU A 122 -13.96 9.74 -5.68
C LEU A 122 -13.87 8.26 -6.06
N PRO A 123 -14.06 7.91 -7.35
CA PRO A 123 -13.70 6.58 -7.81
C PRO A 123 -12.18 6.39 -7.78
N VAL A 124 -11.76 5.12 -7.83
CA VAL A 124 -10.35 4.76 -8.07
C VAL A 124 -9.88 5.44 -9.35
N SER A 125 -8.97 6.39 -9.19
CA SER A 125 -8.56 7.31 -10.24
C SER A 125 -7.15 7.82 -10.00
N VAL A 126 -6.52 8.35 -11.05
CA VAL A 126 -5.19 8.97 -10.96
C VAL A 126 -5.19 10.14 -9.96
N ARG A 127 -6.31 10.87 -9.83
CA ARG A 127 -6.45 11.92 -8.82
C ARG A 127 -6.34 11.35 -7.40
N LEU A 128 -7.11 10.31 -7.08
CA LEU A 128 -7.05 9.64 -5.79
C LEU A 128 -5.63 9.14 -5.49
N ILE A 129 -5.00 8.46 -6.45
CA ILE A 129 -3.63 7.93 -6.30
C ILE A 129 -2.62 9.05 -6.02
N ARG A 130 -2.74 10.19 -6.70
CA ARG A 130 -1.86 11.35 -6.48
C ARG A 130 -2.09 11.99 -5.10
N GLU A 131 -3.33 12.07 -4.63
CA GLU A 131 -3.65 12.58 -3.29
C GLU A 131 -3.03 11.68 -2.20
N ILE A 132 -3.18 10.35 -2.32
CA ILE A 132 -2.56 9.36 -1.41
C ILE A 132 -1.03 9.47 -1.46
N HIS A 133 -0.44 9.53 -2.65
CA HIS A 133 1.01 9.66 -2.81
C HIS A 133 1.56 10.95 -2.18
N ALA A 134 0.85 12.07 -2.32
CA ALA A 134 1.27 13.33 -1.71
C ALA A 134 1.28 13.28 -0.18
N GLU A 135 0.35 12.53 0.44
CA GLU A 135 0.37 12.25 1.88
C GLU A 135 1.56 11.35 2.24
N LEU A 136 1.78 10.26 1.50
CA LEU A 136 2.87 9.31 1.73
C LEU A 136 4.25 10.01 1.72
N MET A 137 4.46 10.92 0.78
CA MET A 137 5.73 11.60 0.54
C MET A 137 5.99 12.82 1.45
N ARG A 138 5.10 13.11 2.40
CA ARG A 138 5.19 14.33 3.22
C ARG A 138 6.37 14.31 4.19
N GLY A 139 7.38 15.16 3.96
CA GLY A 139 8.47 15.34 4.92
C GLY A 139 9.41 14.13 5.05
N VAL A 140 9.36 13.20 4.10
CA VAL A 140 10.25 12.02 4.03
C VAL A 140 11.32 12.18 2.94
N ARG A 141 12.32 11.30 2.96
CA ARG A 141 13.38 11.27 1.95
C ARG A 141 12.76 11.08 0.57
N GLY A 142 13.14 11.93 -0.39
CA GLY A 142 12.57 11.90 -1.73
C GLY A 142 11.22 12.62 -1.89
N GLY A 143 10.70 13.29 -0.85
CA GLY A 143 9.41 14.01 -0.91
C GLY A 143 9.34 15.18 -1.89
N GLN A 144 10.46 15.58 -2.49
CA GLN A 144 10.51 16.55 -3.58
C GLN A 144 10.43 15.91 -4.97
N MET A 145 10.44 14.57 -5.06
CA MET A 145 10.28 13.86 -6.34
C MET A 145 8.81 13.91 -6.77
N GLN A 146 8.57 14.33 -8.00
CA GLN A 146 7.24 14.40 -8.60
C GLN A 146 6.93 13.09 -9.34
N PRO A 147 5.70 12.54 -9.22
CA PRO A 147 5.27 11.36 -9.94
C PRO A 147 5.02 11.62 -11.44
#